data_AF-F4PPP8-F1
#
_entry.id   AF-F4PPP8-F1
#
_cell.length_a   1.000
_cell.length_b   1.000
_cell.length_c   1.000
_cell.angle_alpha   90.00
_cell.angle_beta   90.00
_cell.angle_gamma   90.00
#
_symmetry.space_group_name_H-M   'P 1'
#
loop_
_entity.id
_entity.type
_entity.pdbx_description
1 polymer ?
#
loop_
_entity_poly.entity_id
_entity_poly.type
_entity_poly.pdbx_seq_one_letter_code
_entity_poly.pdbx_strand_id
1 'polypeptide(L)'
;MGHHETPPLTIRPDGTRVMIATSEELEANAIPLNFRDYCAHLLIPLNNCRVKESYAPWKCSDERHAYEKCQYDEYLLRMKQKREQDLFSKQSQKDKQPQQPYSTENY
;
A
#
# COMPACT_ATOMS: atom_id res chain seq x y z
N MET A 1 -17.08 13.18 -18.34
CA MET A 1 -16.18 13.67 -17.29
C MET A 1 -15.34 12.49 -16.83
N GLY A 2 -14.19 12.28 -17.44
CA GLY A 2 -13.30 11.17 -17.08
C GLY A 2 -12.58 11.54 -15.80
N HIS A 3 -12.65 10.69 -14.77
CA HIS A 3 -11.74 10.79 -13.64
C HIS A 3 -10.35 10.46 -14.18
N HIS A 4 -9.55 11.50 -14.44
CA HIS A 4 -8.11 11.33 -14.55
C HIS A 4 -7.61 10.97 -13.15
N GLU A 5 -7.68 9.68 -12.80
CA GLU A 5 -7.06 9.16 -11.61
C GLU A 5 -5.56 9.34 -11.78
N THR A 6 -4.99 10.28 -11.05
CA THR A 6 -3.54 10.43 -10.96
C THR A 6 -2.98 9.13 -10.38
N PRO A 7 -1.97 8.53 -11.03
CA PRO A 7 -1.32 7.33 -10.51
C PRO A 7 -0.87 7.55 -9.06
N PRO A 8 -0.93 6.52 -8.20
CA PRO A 8 -0.41 6.60 -6.84
C PRO A 8 1.01 7.15 -6.85
N LEU A 9 1.32 8.09 -5.95
CA LEU A 9 2.64 8.75 -5.87
C LEU A 9 3.79 7.75 -5.70
N THR A 10 3.49 6.54 -5.25
CA THR A 10 4.44 5.46 -4.98
C THR A 10 4.79 4.63 -6.23
N ILE A 11 4.10 4.85 -7.35
CA ILE A 11 4.30 4.10 -8.61
C ILE A 11 4.81 5.04 -9.71
N ARG A 12 5.98 4.71 -10.27
CA ARG A 12 6.53 5.40 -11.44
C ARG A 12 5.78 5.03 -12.72
N PRO A 13 5.91 5.80 -13.82
CA PRO A 13 5.24 5.50 -15.10
C PRO A 13 5.57 4.12 -15.69
N ASP A 14 6.69 3.53 -15.29
CA ASP A 14 7.12 2.18 -15.66
C ASP A 14 6.45 1.07 -14.83
N GLY A 15 5.60 1.42 -13.86
CA GLY A 15 4.91 0.49 -12.97
C GLY A 15 5.75 0.03 -11.77
N THR A 16 6.97 0.55 -11.60
CA THR A 16 7.83 0.20 -10.47
C THR A 16 7.45 0.98 -9.22
N ARG A 17 7.51 0.31 -8.05
CA ARG A 17 7.34 0.97 -6.76
C ARG A 17 8.63 1.66 -6.35
N VAL A 18 8.54 2.91 -5.90
CA VAL A 18 9.70 3.69 -5.47
C VAL A 18 9.50 4.27 -4.10
N MET A 19 10.50 4.04 -3.25
CA MET A 19 10.63 4.71 -1.97
C MET A 19 11.24 6.10 -2.20
N ILE A 20 10.46 7.15 -1.93
CA ILE A 20 10.88 8.54 -2.16
C ILE A 20 11.76 9.06 -1.02
N ALA A 21 11.45 8.71 0.23
CA ALA A 21 12.24 9.11 1.39
C ALA A 21 13.48 8.23 1.53
N THR A 22 14.63 8.85 1.79
CA THR A 22 15.89 8.14 2.08
C THR A 22 15.94 7.64 3.53
N SER A 23 16.77 6.64 3.82
CA SER A 23 16.92 6.14 5.20
C SER A 23 17.43 7.23 6.15
N GLU A 24 18.38 8.03 5.68
CA GLU A 24 18.98 9.13 6.44
C GLU A 24 17.93 10.20 6.80
N GLU A 25 17.02 10.54 5.88
CA GLU A 25 15.93 11.49 6.16
C GLU A 25 14.94 10.95 7.19
N LEU A 26 14.62 9.65 7.14
CA LEU A 26 13.69 9.02 8.10
C LEU A 26 14.30 8.95 9.50
N GLU A 27 15.60 8.70 9.60
CA GLU A 27 16.33 8.72 10.86
C GLU A 27 16.47 10.14 11.41
N ALA A 28 16.83 11.11 10.58
CA ALA A 28 16.96 12.52 10.96
C ALA A 28 15.65 13.11 11.49
N ASN A 29 14.50 12.66 10.97
CA ASN A 29 13.17 13.08 11.42
C ASN A 29 12.56 12.15 12.50
N ALA A 30 13.36 11.24 13.06
CA ALA A 30 12.94 10.30 14.10
C ALA A 30 11.62 9.54 13.77
N ILE A 31 11.44 9.16 12.51
CA ILE A 31 10.24 8.44 12.06
C ILE A 31 10.28 7.01 12.63
N PRO A 32 9.25 6.56 13.36
CA PRO A 32 9.24 5.22 13.94
C PRO A 32 9.01 4.16 12.86
N LEU A 33 9.52 2.94 13.11
CA LEU A 33 9.59 1.86 12.11
C LEU A 33 8.25 1.53 11.45
N ASN A 34 7.16 1.61 12.21
CA ASN A 34 5.80 1.34 11.73
C ASN A 34 5.30 2.36 10.69
N PHE A 35 5.90 3.56 10.61
CA PHE A 35 5.55 4.60 9.66
C PHE A 35 6.62 4.80 8.56
N ARG A 36 7.62 3.92 8.49
CA ARG A 36 8.64 3.93 7.42
C ARG A 36 8.15 3.19 6.17
N ASP A 37 7.00 3.59 5.66
CA ASP A 37 6.41 3.05 4.43
C ASP A 37 6.65 3.97 3.22
N TYR A 38 6.16 3.55 2.05
CA TYR A 38 6.31 4.34 0.81
C TYR A 38 5.72 5.76 0.92
N CYS A 39 4.83 6.03 1.88
CA CYS A 39 4.21 7.32 2.12
C CYS A 39 4.96 8.19 3.15
N ALA A 40 6.05 7.71 3.74
CA ALA A 40 6.78 8.40 4.80
C ALA A 40 7.35 9.78 4.38
N HIS A 41 7.59 9.98 3.08
CA HIS A 41 8.02 11.27 2.52
C HIS A 41 6.98 12.39 2.73
N LEU A 42 5.69 12.05 2.86
CA LEU A 42 4.61 13.00 3.17
C LEU A 42 4.41 13.19 4.68
N LEU A 43 4.86 12.24 5.49
CA LEU A 43 4.75 12.30 6.94
C LEU A 43 5.73 13.33 7.54
N ILE A 44 6.92 13.47 6.95
CA ILE A 44 7.92 14.47 7.36
C ILE A 44 7.34 15.91 7.32
N PRO A 45 6.82 16.42 6.18
CA PRO A 45 6.24 17.77 6.14
C PRO A 45 5.01 17.91 7.03
N LEU A 46 4.18 16.86 7.16
CA LEU A 46 3.03 16.87 8.07
C LEU A 46 3.45 17.03 9.54
N ASN A 47 4.48 16.31 9.98
CA ASN A 47 4.99 16.42 11.35
C ASN A 47 5.60 17.80 11.60
N ASN A 48 6.34 18.34 10.62
CA ASN A 48 6.88 19.69 10.71
C ASN A 48 5.78 20.76 10.81
N CYS A 49 4.71 20.64 10.02
CA CYS A 49 3.55 21.53 10.12
C CYS A 49 2.89 21.42 11.50
N ARG A 50 2.68 20.20 12.01
CA ARG A 50 2.07 19.97 13.33
C ARG A 50 2.87 20.60 14.46
N VAL A 51 4.19 20.47 14.45
CA VAL A 51 5.05 21.09 15.47
C VAL A 51 4.98 22.61 15.36
N LYS A 52 5.08 23.17 14.15
CA LYS A 52 5.02 24.62 13.91
C LYS A 52 3.70 25.24 14.36
N GLU A 53 2.58 24.60 14.06
CA GLU A 53 1.23 25.09 14.36
C GLU A 53 0.69 24.60 15.71
N SER A 54 1.56 24.04 16.57
CA SER A 54 1.19 23.53 17.90
C SER A 54 0.03 22.52 17.88
N TYR A 55 0.01 21.66 16.86
CA TYR A 55 -1.00 20.60 16.64
C TYR A 55 -2.44 21.13 16.48
N ALA A 56 -2.60 22.37 15.99
CA ALA A 56 -3.91 22.92 15.66
C ALA A 56 -4.60 22.09 14.54
N PRO A 57 -5.81 21.53 14.78
CA PRO A 57 -6.43 20.59 13.85
C PRO A 57 -6.86 21.20 12.51
N TRP A 58 -7.00 22.52 12.40
CA TRP A 58 -7.44 23.23 11.19
C TRP A 58 -6.30 23.74 10.29
N LYS A 59 -5.03 23.63 10.70
CA LYS A 59 -3.90 24.27 9.99
C LYS A 59 -3.16 23.39 8.98
N CYS A 60 -3.01 22.09 9.26
CA CYS A 60 -2.23 21.15 8.44
C CYS A 60 -3.13 20.17 7.66
N SER A 61 -4.26 20.68 7.14
CA SER A 61 -5.28 19.84 6.51
C SER A 61 -4.80 19.24 5.19
N ASP A 62 -4.07 20.01 4.40
CA ASP A 62 -3.65 19.60 3.06
C ASP A 62 -2.57 18.52 3.12
N GLU A 63 -1.56 18.71 3.97
CA GLU A 63 -0.52 17.72 4.23
C GLU A 63 -1.10 16.44 4.82
N ARG A 64 -2.10 16.57 5.70
CA ARG A 64 -2.81 15.42 6.26
C ARG A 64 -3.55 14.65 5.17
N HIS A 65 -4.34 15.33 4.35
CA HIS A 65 -5.10 14.67 3.28
C HIS A 65 -4.19 14.04 2.23
N ALA A 66 -3.05 14.67 1.91
CA ALA A 66 -2.06 14.10 1.01
C ALA A 66 -1.49 12.78 1.57
N TYR A 67 -1.10 12.77 2.85
CA TYR A 67 -0.60 11.57 3.53
C TYR A 67 -1.67 10.45 3.59
N GLU A 68 -2.90 10.79 3.97
CA GLU A 68 -4.02 9.85 4.06
C GLU A 68 -4.38 9.26 2.69
N LYS A 69 -4.38 10.08 1.63
CA LYS A 69 -4.60 9.60 0.27
C LYS A 69 -3.53 8.59 -0.15
N CYS A 70 -2.25 8.90 0.11
CA CYS A 70 -1.16 7.97 -0.20
C CYS A 70 -1.35 6.62 0.53
N GLN A 71 -1.69 6.66 1.82
CA GLN A 71 -1.94 5.44 2.60
C GLN A 71 -3.11 4.62 2.07
N TYR A 72 -4.17 5.30 1.65
CA TYR A 72 -5.32 4.66 1.04
C TYR A 72 -4.97 3.99 -0.29
N ASP A 73 -4.20 4.68 -1.15
CA ASP A 73 -3.74 4.12 -2.43
C ASP A 73 -2.86 2.87 -2.20
N GLU A 74 -1.93 2.92 -1.24
CA GLU A 74 -1.10 1.77 -0.84
C GLU A 74 -1.93 0.59 -0.32
N TYR A 75 -2.98 0.87 0.46
CA TYR A 75 -3.90 -0.15 0.94
C TYR A 75 -4.63 -0.85 -0.21
N LEU A 76 -5.12 -0.09 -1.20
CA LEU A 76 -5.78 -0.64 -2.38
C LEU A 76 -4.83 -1.52 -3.20
N LEU A 77 -3.57 -1.12 -3.34
CA LEU A 77 -2.55 -1.92 -4.01
C LEU A 77 -2.30 -3.25 -3.28
N ARG A 78 -2.19 -3.24 -1.95
CA ARG A 78 -2.03 -4.46 -1.14
C ARG A 78 -3.27 -5.37 -1.22
N MET A 79 -4.46 -4.79 -1.20
CA MET A 79 -5.72 -5.54 -1.37
C MET A 79 -5.78 -6.25 -2.72
N LYS A 80 -5.35 -5.57 -3.79
CA LYS A 80 -5.27 -6.16 -5.13
C LYS A 80 -4.28 -7.33 -5.16
N GLN A 81 -3.07 -7.15 -4.61
CA GLN A 81 -2.07 -8.22 -4.54
C GLN A 81 -2.57 -9.43 -3.75
N LYS A 82 -3.21 -9.21 -2.60
CA LYS A 82 -3.80 -10.29 -1.79
C LYS A 82 -4.86 -11.07 -2.58
N ARG A 83 -5.74 -10.36 -3.29
CA ARG A 83 -6.76 -11.00 -4.14
C ARG A 83 -6.12 -11.89 -5.21
N GLU A 84 -5.06 -11.44 -5.86
CA GLU A 84 -4.33 -12.21 -6.87
C GLU A 84 -3.66 -13.45 -6.25
N GLN A 85 -3.05 -13.32 -5.07
CA GLN A 85 -2.46 -14.43 -4.31
C GLN A 85 -3.50 -15.46 -3.86
N ASP A 86 -4.67 -15.02 -3.43
CA ASP A 86 -5.77 -15.89 -3.01
C ASP A 86 -6.29 -16.72 -4.20
N LEU A 87 -6.38 -16.11 -5.40
CA LEU A 87 -6.76 -16.81 -6.62
C LEU A 87 -5.73 -17.87 -7.03
N PHE A 88 -4.44 -17.52 -6.96
CA PHE A 88 -3.33 -18.47 -7.22
C PHE A 88 -3.33 -19.64 -6.22
N SER A 89 -3.60 -19.35 -4.95
CA SER A 89 -3.68 -20.36 -3.89
C SER A 89 -4.84 -21.32 -4.11
N LYS A 90 -6.00 -20.83 -4.54
CA LYS A 90 -7.16 -21.66 -4.89
C LYS A 90 -6.90 -22.55 -6.11
N GLN A 91 -6.21 -22.03 -7.13
CA GLN A 91 -5.82 -22.82 -8.30
C GLN A 91 -4.88 -23.96 -7.90
N SER A 92 -3.86 -23.63 -7.11
CA SER A 92 -2.89 -24.61 -6.59
C SER A 92 -3.55 -25.70 -5.73
N GLN A 93 -4.67 -25.41 -5.06
CA GLN A 93 -5.44 -26.39 -4.29
C GLN A 93 -6.27 -27.32 -5.19
N LYS A 94 -6.83 -26.81 -6.30
CA LYS A 94 -7.53 -27.62 -7.29
C LYS A 94 -6.60 -28.60 -8.00
N ASP A 95 -5.40 -28.13 -8.36
CA ASP A 95 -4.42 -28.94 -9.08
C ASP A 95 -3.83 -30.07 -8.20
N LYS A 96 -3.93 -29.93 -6.87
CA LYS A 96 -3.51 -30.95 -5.89
C LYS A 96 -4.60 -31.98 -5.57
N GLN A 97 -5.81 -31.85 -6.11
CA GLN A 97 -6.86 -32.83 -5.88
C GLN A 97 -6.61 -34.06 -6.76
N PRO A 98 -6.32 -35.25 -6.19
CA PRO A 98 -6.13 -36.46 -6.97
C PRO A 98 -7.43 -36.77 -7.72
N GLN A 99 -7.35 -37.01 -9.03
CA GLN A 99 -8.41 -37.70 -9.76
C GLN A 99 -8.53 -39.08 -9.09
N GLN A 100 -9.56 -39.27 -8.27
CA GLN A 100 -9.93 -40.63 -7.88
C GLN A 100 -10.33 -41.32 -9.18
N PRO A 101 -9.61 -42.39 -9.60
CA PRO A 101 -10.13 -43.20 -10.68
C PRO A 101 -11.43 -43.79 -10.12
N TYR A 102 -12.55 -43.38 -10.71
CA TYR A 102 -13.78 -44.11 -10.48
C TYR A 102 -13.50 -45.50 -11.06
N SER A 103 -13.24 -46.47 -10.19
CA SER A 103 -13.27 -47.86 -10.60
C SER A 103 -14.74 -48.20 -10.79
N THR A 104 -15.17 -48.30 -12.04
CA THR A 104 -16.29 -49.16 -12.39
C THR A 104 -15.90 -50.58 -11.95
N GLU A 105 -16.59 -51.14 -10.96
CA GLU A 105 -16.98 -52.57 -10.84
C GLU A 105 -17.38 -52.96 -9.39
N ASN A 106 -18.64 -53.42 -9.25
CA ASN A 106 -19.18 -54.47 -8.35
C ASN A 106 -19.32 -54.22 -6.83
N TYR A 107 -20.55 -53.88 -6.39
CA TYR A 107 -21.53 -54.81 -5.75
C TYR A 107 -22.91 -54.12 -5.64
#